data_AF-A0A5M6DH46-F1
#
_entry.id   AF-A0A5M6DH46-F1
#
_cell.length_a   1.000
_cell.length_b   1.000
_cell.length_c   1.000
_cell.angle_alpha   90.00
_cell.angle_beta   90.00
_cell.angle_gamma   90.00
#
_symmetry.space_group_name_H-M   'P 1'
#
loop_
_entity.id
_entity.type
_entity.pdbx_description
1 polymer ?
#
loop_
_entity_poly.entity_id
_entity_poly.type
_entity_poly.pdbx_seq_one_letter_code
_entity_poly.pdbx_strand_id
1 'polypeptide(L)'
;MRVFIVLICIVLSPISLIAVPPLEASGQAGSDAAAPVAAQSDAQSDAQSAGADAEGDTTSYWMEKKMGYAQQILRSLATGDYDAIHKDAKQLRTLSRVEGFVRSRNPEYQVQLKIFERVCDELARQSEQENLSGVTMAFNQLTVSCVECHRSLRVTDGLPSDQNDTEGNSLETQR
;
A
#
# COMPACT_ATOMS: atom_id res chain seq x y z
N MET A 1 29.42 -48.72 -18.24
CA MET A 1 29.56 -49.04 -16.80
C MET A 1 29.22 -47.77 -16.00
N ARG A 2 28.19 -47.86 -15.15
CA ARG A 2 27.97 -47.10 -13.88
C ARG A 2 27.81 -45.57 -14.02
N VAL A 3 26.62 -44.96 -14.05
CA VAL A 3 25.50 -44.95 -13.07
C VAL A 3 25.98 -44.59 -11.65
N PHE A 4 25.94 -43.30 -11.33
CA PHE A 4 25.95 -42.70 -9.99
C PHE A 4 24.83 -41.64 -10.04
N ILE A 5 23.58 -41.94 -9.69
CA ILE A 5 23.04 -42.07 -8.32
C ILE A 5 23.56 -40.94 -7.43
N VAL A 6 23.06 -39.73 -7.69
CA VAL A 6 23.05 -38.66 -6.68
C VAL A 6 21.88 -38.96 -5.76
N LEU A 7 22.26 -39.53 -4.63
CA LEU A 7 21.41 -39.98 -3.56
C LEU A 7 20.69 -38.79 -2.93
N ILE A 8 19.38 -38.83 -3.11
CA ILE A 8 18.33 -38.18 -2.33
C ILE A 8 18.65 -38.28 -0.82
N CYS A 9 19.05 -37.16 -0.22
CA CYS A 9 19.01 -36.94 1.23
C CYS A 9 17.78 -36.09 1.55
N ILE A 10 16.60 -36.74 1.48
CA ILE A 10 15.37 -36.23 2.09
C ILE A 10 15.60 -36.23 3.61
N VAL A 11 15.75 -35.03 4.15
CA VAL A 11 15.68 -34.77 5.58
C VAL A 11 14.25 -35.06 6.06
N LEU A 12 14.04 -36.24 6.63
CA LEU A 12 12.85 -36.54 7.43
C LEU A 12 12.90 -35.70 8.71
N SER A 13 12.29 -34.52 8.69
CA SER A 13 11.83 -33.88 9.92
C SER A 13 10.47 -34.44 10.30
N PRO A 14 10.25 -34.89 11.55
CA PRO A 14 8.93 -35.26 12.03
C PRO A 14 8.08 -34.00 12.16
N ILE A 15 7.10 -33.85 11.27
CA ILE A 15 6.02 -32.87 11.40
C ILE A 15 5.19 -33.31 12.60
N SER A 16 5.42 -32.67 13.75
CA SER A 16 4.54 -32.76 14.91
C SER A 16 3.12 -32.37 14.49
N LEU A 17 2.19 -33.32 14.58
CA LEU A 17 0.76 -33.06 14.47
C LEU A 17 0.37 -32.09 15.58
N ILE A 18 0.15 -30.83 15.23
CA ILE A 18 -0.57 -29.89 16.09
C ILE A 18 -2.06 -30.20 15.90
N ALA A 19 -2.68 -30.72 16.96
CA ALA A 19 -4.12 -30.89 17.04
C ALA A 19 -4.79 -29.50 17.02
N VAL A 20 -5.50 -29.21 15.93
CA VAL A 20 -6.36 -28.02 15.81
C VAL A 20 -7.68 -28.33 16.54
N PRO A 21 -8.07 -27.60 17.59
CA PRO A 21 -9.36 -27.78 18.23
C PRO A 21 -10.52 -27.34 17.30
N PRO A 22 -11.71 -27.96 17.40
CA PRO A 22 -12.86 -27.59 16.61
C PRO A 22 -13.36 -26.18 16.96
N LEU A 23 -13.55 -25.37 15.92
CA LEU A 23 -14.14 -24.04 15.97
C LEU A 23 -15.64 -24.17 16.29
N GLU A 24 -16.03 -23.90 17.53
CA GLU A 24 -17.44 -23.83 17.92
C GLU A 24 -18.09 -22.59 17.30
N ALA A 25 -18.97 -22.84 16.35
CA ALA A 25 -19.85 -21.85 15.75
C ALA A 25 -20.94 -21.46 16.77
N SER A 26 -20.73 -20.38 17.50
CA SER A 26 -21.80 -19.71 18.25
C SER A 26 -22.51 -18.73 17.34
N GLY A 27 -23.65 -19.17 16.79
CA GLY A 27 -24.65 -18.30 16.19
C GLY A 27 -25.50 -17.64 17.26
N GLN A 28 -25.57 -16.32 17.25
CA GLN A 28 -26.64 -15.56 17.91
C GLN A 28 -27.22 -14.56 16.92
N ALA A 29 -28.37 -14.96 16.38
CA ALA A 29 -29.34 -14.08 15.76
C ALA A 29 -30.24 -13.49 16.85
N GLY A 30 -30.37 -12.17 16.85
CA GLY A 30 -31.40 -11.39 17.54
C GLY A 30 -31.31 -9.98 16.92
N SER A 31 -32.17 -9.57 16.00
CA SER A 31 -33.58 -9.23 16.18
C SER A 31 -33.79 -8.39 17.43
N ASP A 32 -33.76 -7.06 17.28
CA ASP A 32 -34.82 -6.21 17.79
C ASP A 32 -34.86 -4.89 17.01
N ALA A 33 -36.09 -4.51 16.69
CA ALA A 33 -36.49 -3.33 15.95
C ALA A 33 -37.10 -2.28 16.89
N ALA A 34 -37.20 -1.05 16.37
CA ALA A 34 -37.95 0.12 16.88
C ALA A 34 -37.24 0.89 18.01
N ALA A 35 -37.25 2.23 18.06
CA ALA A 35 -37.96 3.28 17.34
C ALA A 35 -37.27 4.64 17.63
N PRO A 36 -37.72 5.76 17.01
CA PRO A 36 -36.91 6.96 16.82
C PRO A 36 -37.00 7.96 17.98
N VAL A 37 -35.91 8.69 18.23
CA VAL A 37 -35.93 9.93 19.01
C VAL A 37 -35.78 11.11 18.07
N ALA A 38 -36.73 12.01 18.22
CA ALA A 38 -36.93 13.22 17.45
C ALA A 38 -35.87 14.29 17.74
N ALA A 39 -35.82 15.21 16.77
CA ALA A 39 -34.98 16.39 16.68
C ALA A 39 -35.13 17.39 17.83
N GLN A 40 -34.04 18.15 18.05
CA GLN A 40 -33.98 19.61 18.20
C GLN A 40 -32.50 19.98 17.99
N SER A 41 -32.14 20.57 16.83
CA SER A 41 -32.03 22.03 16.64
C SER A 41 -30.97 22.63 17.55
N ASP A 42 -29.82 22.98 16.96
CA ASP A 42 -29.35 24.36 17.03
C ASP A 42 -28.51 24.69 15.79
N ALA A 43 -29.13 25.50 14.94
CA ALA A 43 -28.46 26.22 13.88
C ALA A 43 -27.61 27.33 14.51
N GLN A 44 -26.29 27.14 14.59
CA GLN A 44 -25.33 28.24 14.58
C GLN A 44 -23.88 27.72 14.43
N SER A 45 -23.45 27.48 13.18
CA SER A 45 -22.03 27.66 12.81
C SER A 45 -21.81 27.82 11.30
N ASP A 46 -22.79 28.34 10.55
CA ASP A 46 -22.61 28.66 9.13
C ASP A 46 -22.06 30.07 8.97
N ALA A 47 -20.76 30.26 9.15
CA ALA A 47 -20.06 31.45 8.64
C ALA A 47 -18.52 31.34 8.54
N GLN A 48 -17.87 30.23 8.93
CA GLN A 48 -16.40 30.24 8.97
C GLN A 48 -15.72 28.86 8.77
N SER A 49 -15.99 28.16 7.66
CA SER A 49 -15.09 27.07 7.21
C SER A 49 -15.05 26.80 5.70
N ALA A 50 -15.65 27.65 4.85
CA ALA A 50 -15.79 27.38 3.42
C ALA A 50 -14.47 27.40 2.59
N GLY A 51 -13.30 27.43 3.22
CA GLY A 51 -11.99 27.47 2.55
C GLY A 51 -11.02 26.32 2.89
N ALA A 52 -11.26 25.55 3.96
CA ALA A 52 -10.34 24.49 4.41
C ALA A 52 -10.88 23.07 4.14
N ASP A 53 -12.20 22.92 4.01
CA ASP A 53 -12.84 21.60 3.98
C ASP A 53 -12.81 20.95 2.58
N ALA A 54 -12.69 21.74 1.51
CA ALA A 54 -12.65 21.22 0.13
C ALA A 54 -11.31 20.54 -0.23
N GLU A 55 -10.22 20.94 0.40
CA GLU A 55 -8.87 20.42 0.12
C GLU A 55 -8.59 19.12 0.91
N GLY A 56 -9.20 18.96 2.09
CA GLY A 56 -9.18 17.73 2.88
C GLY A 56 -9.99 16.59 2.24
N ASP A 57 -11.17 16.88 1.72
CA ASP A 57 -12.08 15.88 1.12
C ASP A 57 -11.51 15.28 -0.19
N THR A 58 -10.97 16.13 -1.06
CA THR A 58 -10.35 15.69 -2.32
C THR A 58 -9.11 14.83 -2.06
N THR A 59 -8.29 15.18 -1.07
CA THR A 59 -7.12 14.38 -0.66
C THR A 59 -7.51 12.99 -0.20
N SER A 60 -8.55 12.89 0.63
CA SER A 60 -9.10 11.64 1.12
C SER A 60 -9.52 10.75 -0.06
N TYR A 61 -10.24 11.31 -1.02
CA TYR A 61 -10.69 10.59 -2.22
C TYR A 61 -9.53 10.01 -3.05
N TRP A 62 -8.49 10.80 -3.35
CA TRP A 62 -7.36 10.29 -4.14
C TRP A 62 -6.63 9.14 -3.44
N MET A 63 -6.43 9.25 -2.13
CA MET A 63 -5.76 8.21 -1.35
C MET A 63 -6.61 6.94 -1.24
N GLU A 64 -7.92 7.08 -1.06
CA GLU A 64 -8.85 5.95 -1.08
C GLU A 64 -8.77 5.19 -2.41
N LYS A 65 -8.79 5.90 -3.55
CA LYS A 65 -8.65 5.27 -4.86
C LYS A 65 -7.30 4.61 -5.07
N LYS A 66 -6.20 5.25 -4.65
CA LYS A 66 -4.85 4.65 -4.73
C LYS A 66 -4.76 3.35 -3.93
N MET A 67 -5.31 3.34 -2.72
CA MET A 67 -5.38 2.14 -1.89
C MET A 67 -6.22 1.04 -2.55
N GLY A 68 -7.38 1.40 -3.13
CA GLY A 68 -8.24 0.45 -3.82
C GLY A 68 -7.54 -0.26 -4.98
N TYR A 69 -6.81 0.47 -5.83
CA TYR A 69 -6.06 -0.14 -6.93
C TYR A 69 -4.87 -0.99 -6.44
N ALA A 70 -4.15 -0.56 -5.40
CA ALA A 70 -3.06 -1.37 -4.84
C ALA A 70 -3.56 -2.71 -4.29
N GLN A 71 -4.73 -2.71 -3.63
CA GLN A 71 -5.38 -3.93 -3.14
C GLN A 71 -5.87 -4.82 -4.29
N GLN A 72 -6.42 -4.24 -5.36
CA GLN A 72 -6.82 -5.01 -6.54
C GLN A 72 -5.60 -5.63 -7.24
N ILE A 73 -4.49 -4.91 -7.39
CA ILE A 73 -3.25 -5.47 -7.95
C ILE A 73 -2.78 -6.68 -7.13
N LEU A 74 -2.80 -6.61 -5.80
CA LEU A 74 -2.43 -7.76 -4.97
C LEU A 74 -3.38 -8.96 -5.16
N ARG A 75 -4.69 -8.70 -5.24
CA ARG A 75 -5.69 -9.73 -5.52
C ARG A 75 -5.42 -10.39 -6.87
N SER A 76 -5.26 -9.59 -7.91
CA SER A 76 -5.02 -10.05 -9.28
C SER A 76 -3.70 -10.79 -9.41
N LEU A 77 -2.66 -10.36 -8.69
CA LEU A 77 -1.39 -11.08 -8.58
C LEU A 77 -1.58 -12.46 -7.95
N ALA A 78 -2.35 -12.55 -6.86
CA ALA A 78 -2.63 -13.81 -6.19
C ALA A 78 -3.50 -14.77 -7.03
N THR A 79 -4.31 -14.25 -7.96
CA THR A 79 -5.16 -15.04 -8.86
C THR A 79 -4.59 -15.22 -10.27
N GLY A 80 -3.42 -14.64 -10.57
CA GLY A 80 -2.79 -14.71 -11.89
C GLY A 80 -3.54 -13.92 -12.99
N ASP A 81 -4.30 -12.88 -12.63
CA ASP A 81 -5.04 -12.04 -13.57
C ASP A 81 -4.18 -10.87 -14.06
N TYR A 82 -3.38 -11.11 -15.09
CA TYR A 82 -2.45 -10.12 -15.63
C TYR A 82 -3.17 -8.92 -16.29
N ASP A 83 -4.33 -9.13 -16.91
CA ASP A 83 -5.10 -8.05 -17.53
C ASP A 83 -5.62 -7.06 -16.48
N ALA A 84 -6.10 -7.57 -15.34
CA ALA A 84 -6.51 -6.73 -14.22
C ALA A 84 -5.32 -5.97 -13.62
N ILE A 85 -4.17 -6.63 -13.40
CA ILE A 85 -2.94 -5.96 -12.92
C ILE A 85 -2.56 -4.81 -13.85
N HIS A 86 -2.53 -5.09 -15.15
CA HIS A 86 -2.18 -4.11 -16.17
C HIS A 86 -3.11 -2.90 -16.17
N LYS A 87 -4.43 -3.14 -16.11
CA LYS A 87 -5.45 -2.10 -16.05
C LYS A 87 -5.30 -1.24 -14.80
N ASP A 88 -5.20 -1.88 -13.64
CA ASP A 88 -5.15 -1.17 -12.35
C ASP A 88 -3.84 -0.39 -12.19
N ALA A 89 -2.72 -0.92 -12.68
CA ALA A 89 -1.45 -0.20 -12.74
C ALA A 89 -1.54 1.08 -13.59
N LYS A 90 -2.23 1.03 -14.75
CA LYS A 90 -2.47 2.20 -15.61
C LYS A 90 -3.40 3.23 -14.94
N GLN A 91 -4.43 2.77 -14.23
CA GLN A 91 -5.29 3.68 -13.45
C GLN A 91 -4.52 4.36 -12.32
N LEU A 92 -3.72 3.60 -11.59
CA LEU A 92 -2.90 4.09 -10.50
C LEU A 92 -1.87 5.12 -11.00
N ARG A 93 -1.23 4.85 -12.14
CA ARG A 93 -0.35 5.79 -12.85
C ARG A 93 -1.04 7.10 -13.19
N THR A 94 -2.30 7.01 -13.66
CA THR A 94 -3.10 8.17 -14.08
C THR A 94 -3.46 9.04 -12.88
N LEU A 95 -3.93 8.45 -11.79
CA LEU A 95 -4.25 9.18 -10.55
C LEU A 95 -3.04 9.92 -9.99
N SER A 96 -1.85 9.32 -10.07
CA SER A 96 -0.63 9.94 -9.55
C SER A 96 -0.19 11.17 -10.34
N ARG A 97 -0.42 11.20 -11.67
CA ARG A 97 -0.18 12.42 -12.47
C ARG A 97 -1.10 13.56 -12.07
N VAL A 98 -2.38 13.25 -11.87
CA VAL A 98 -3.38 14.25 -11.49
C VAL A 98 -3.08 14.81 -10.10
N GLU A 99 -2.72 13.95 -9.14
CA GLU A 99 -2.28 14.40 -7.82
C GLU A 99 -1.01 15.26 -7.88
N GLY A 100 -0.01 14.85 -8.67
CA GLY A 100 1.25 15.57 -8.79
C GLY A 100 1.09 17.03 -9.24
N PHE A 101 0.07 17.30 -10.06
CA PHE A 101 -0.30 18.66 -10.45
C PHE A 101 -0.82 19.49 -9.27
N VAL A 102 -1.56 18.87 -8.36
CA VAL A 102 -2.15 19.53 -7.18
C VAL A 102 -1.13 19.71 -6.06
N ARG A 103 -0.20 18.76 -5.87
CA ARG A 103 0.74 18.70 -4.73
C ARG A 103 2.19 19.05 -5.04
N SER A 104 2.45 19.78 -6.11
CA SER A 104 3.79 20.03 -6.66
C SER A 104 4.79 20.79 -5.74
N ARG A 105 4.40 21.28 -4.57
CA ARG A 105 5.24 22.20 -3.77
C ARG A 105 6.37 21.55 -2.95
N ASN A 106 6.34 20.24 -2.73
CA ASN A 106 7.37 19.51 -1.97
C ASN A 106 8.32 18.76 -2.92
N PRO A 107 9.63 19.10 -2.98
CA PRO A 107 10.56 18.49 -3.93
C PRO A 107 10.88 17.02 -3.61
N GLU A 108 11.00 16.64 -2.34
CA GLU A 108 11.18 15.24 -1.92
C GLU A 108 9.98 14.39 -2.34
N TYR A 109 8.77 14.91 -2.12
CA TYR A 109 7.54 14.27 -2.57
C TYR A 109 7.52 14.09 -4.09
N GLN A 110 7.97 15.08 -4.88
CA GLN A 110 8.05 14.93 -6.33
C GLN A 110 9.01 13.81 -6.77
N VAL A 111 10.12 13.61 -6.06
CA VAL A 111 11.04 12.52 -6.34
C VAL A 111 10.35 11.18 -6.09
N GLN A 112 9.69 11.04 -4.94
CA GLN A 112 8.97 9.81 -4.60
C GLN A 112 7.79 9.55 -5.54
N LEU A 113 7.07 10.59 -5.96
CA LEU A 113 6.02 10.48 -6.95
C LEU A 113 6.56 9.97 -8.29
N LYS A 114 7.70 10.47 -8.77
CA LYS A 114 8.33 9.94 -10.01
C LYS A 114 8.75 8.48 -9.87
N ILE A 115 9.17 8.04 -8.68
CA ILE A 115 9.48 6.63 -8.42
C ILE A 115 8.19 5.81 -8.49
N PHE A 116 7.14 6.24 -7.79
CA PHE A 116 5.82 5.61 -7.82
C PHE A 116 5.31 5.41 -9.25
N GLU A 117 5.44 6.46 -10.05
CA GLU A 117 5.06 6.47 -11.46
C GLU A 117 5.80 5.41 -12.28
N ARG A 118 7.12 5.33 -12.15
CA ARG A 118 7.93 4.32 -12.84
C ARG A 118 7.57 2.90 -12.41
N VAL A 119 7.25 2.70 -11.14
CA VAL A 119 6.82 1.40 -10.62
C VAL A 119 5.48 0.97 -11.21
N CYS A 120 4.54 1.90 -11.37
CA CYS A 120 3.28 1.62 -12.06
C CYS A 120 3.51 1.24 -13.53
N ASP A 121 4.43 1.94 -14.21
CA ASP A 121 4.80 1.63 -15.60
C ASP A 121 5.45 0.23 -15.70
N GLU A 122 6.28 -0.14 -14.71
CA GLU A 122 6.90 -1.48 -14.64
C GLU A 122 5.89 -2.59 -14.32
N LEU A 123 4.93 -2.35 -13.42
CA LEU A 123 3.82 -3.27 -13.17
C LEU A 123 3.06 -3.56 -14.45
N ALA A 124 2.66 -2.51 -15.18
CA ALA A 124 1.95 -2.63 -16.45
C ALA A 124 2.78 -3.43 -17.47
N ARG A 125 4.06 -3.08 -17.64
CA ARG A 125 4.96 -3.76 -18.58
C ARG A 125 5.16 -5.24 -18.24
N GLN A 126 5.35 -5.59 -16.98
CA GLN A 126 5.56 -6.97 -16.56
C GLN A 126 4.28 -7.80 -16.65
N SER A 127 3.12 -7.19 -16.41
CA SER A 127 1.83 -7.85 -16.62
C SER A 127 1.53 -8.10 -18.10
N GLU A 128 1.86 -7.17 -19.01
CA GLU A 128 1.76 -7.40 -20.46
C GLU A 128 2.63 -8.58 -20.94
N GLN A 129 3.68 -8.90 -20.20
CA GLN A 129 4.60 -10.02 -20.48
C GLN A 129 4.24 -11.29 -19.71
N GLU A 130 3.15 -11.29 -18.93
CA GLU A 130 2.75 -12.38 -18.03
C GLU A 130 3.89 -12.85 -17.10
N ASN A 131 4.78 -11.94 -16.73
CA ASN A 131 5.97 -12.26 -15.93
C ASN A 131 5.66 -12.16 -14.44
N LEU A 132 5.19 -13.27 -13.84
CA LEU A 132 4.82 -13.32 -12.41
C LEU A 132 5.92 -12.80 -11.48
N SER A 133 7.17 -13.21 -11.69
CA SER A 133 8.31 -12.77 -10.86
C SER A 133 8.55 -11.27 -11.01
N GLY A 134 8.44 -10.75 -12.23
CA GLY A 134 8.56 -9.33 -12.53
C GLY A 134 7.46 -8.50 -11.87
N VAL A 135 6.20 -8.94 -12.00
CA VAL A 135 5.04 -8.27 -11.36
C VAL A 135 5.17 -8.31 -9.83
N THR A 136 5.58 -9.44 -9.26
CA THR A 136 5.77 -9.58 -7.80
C THR A 136 6.81 -8.60 -7.28
N MET A 137 7.96 -8.48 -7.97
CA MET A 137 9.02 -7.55 -7.58
C MET A 137 8.55 -6.09 -7.71
N ALA A 138 7.86 -5.76 -8.81
CA ALA A 138 7.32 -4.43 -9.02
C ALA A 138 6.24 -4.06 -7.99
N PHE A 139 5.40 -5.02 -7.57
CA PHE A 139 4.41 -4.80 -6.52
C PHE A 139 5.06 -4.53 -5.16
N ASN A 140 6.13 -5.26 -4.80
CA ASN A 140 6.89 -4.95 -3.59
C ASN A 140 7.46 -3.52 -3.65
N GLN A 141 8.03 -3.12 -4.79
CA GLN A 141 8.52 -1.75 -4.97
C GLN A 141 7.40 -0.71 -4.87
N LEU A 142 6.16 -1.04 -5.27
CA LEU A 142 5.00 -0.17 -5.12
C LEU A 142 4.72 0.09 -3.65
N THR A 143 4.75 -0.96 -2.81
CA THR A 143 4.52 -0.82 -1.36
C THR A 143 5.56 0.09 -0.70
N VAL A 144 6.84 -0.05 -1.06
CA VAL A 144 7.93 0.83 -0.58
C VAL A 144 7.66 2.28 -1.00
N SER A 145 7.32 2.51 -2.26
CA SER A 145 7.02 3.84 -2.77
C SER A 145 5.84 4.51 -2.07
N CYS A 146 4.80 3.76 -1.71
CA CYS A 146 3.68 4.30 -0.92
C CYS A 146 4.19 4.86 0.41
N VAL A 147 4.99 4.09 1.15
CA VAL A 147 5.52 4.50 2.46
C VAL A 147 6.43 5.73 2.33
N GLU A 148 7.31 5.78 1.34
CA GLU A 148 8.22 6.91 1.15
C GLU A 148 7.49 8.20 0.76
N CYS A 149 6.47 8.11 -0.10
CA CYS A 149 5.59 9.25 -0.38
C CYS A 149 4.96 9.78 0.92
N HIS A 150 4.39 8.91 1.75
CA HIS A 150 3.79 9.33 3.03
C HIS A 150 4.81 9.86 4.03
N ARG A 151 6.03 9.32 4.06
CA ARG A 151 7.12 9.83 4.90
C ARG A 151 7.45 11.27 4.53
N SER A 152 7.59 11.57 3.23
CA SER A 152 7.95 12.92 2.75
C SER A 152 6.90 13.99 3.10
N LEU A 153 5.62 13.61 3.17
CA LEU A 153 4.53 14.54 3.51
C LEU A 153 4.45 14.83 5.01
N ARG A 154 4.77 13.85 5.87
CA ARG A 154 4.78 14.05 7.34
C ARG A 154 5.84 15.05 7.79
N VAL A 155 6.98 15.11 7.09
CA VAL A 155 8.08 16.03 7.41
C VAL A 155 7.71 17.49 7.10
N THR A 156 6.85 17.71 6.09
CA THR A 156 6.46 19.06 5.68
C THR A 156 5.35 19.70 6.51
N ASP A 157 4.62 18.94 7.31
CA ASP A 157 3.44 19.41 8.05
C ASP A 157 3.76 20.01 9.44
N GLY A 158 5.03 20.35 9.71
CA GLY A 158 5.38 21.33 10.77
C GLY A 158 6.18 20.84 11.98
N LEU A 159 7.21 19.99 11.81
CA LEU A 159 8.22 19.79 12.85
C LEU A 159 9.64 19.76 12.26
N PRO A 160 10.66 20.27 12.98
CA PRO A 160 12.05 20.07 12.58
C PRO A 160 12.30 18.56 12.53
N SER A 161 12.65 18.03 11.35
CA SER A 161 13.20 16.69 11.25
C SER A 161 14.52 16.69 12.00
N ASP A 162 14.50 16.20 13.23
CA ASP A 162 15.67 16.11 14.07
C ASP A 162 16.76 15.38 13.31
N GLN A 163 17.90 16.03 13.22
CA GLN A 163 19.09 15.55 12.56
C GLN A 163 19.60 14.36 13.40
N ASN A 164 19.31 13.13 12.98
CA ASN A 164 19.89 11.97 13.67
C ASN A 164 20.27 10.81 12.74
N ASP A 165 20.81 11.14 11.57
CA ASP A 165 21.51 10.17 10.71
C ASP A 165 23.03 10.42 10.64
N THR A 166 23.57 11.34 11.47
CA THR A 166 25.01 11.63 11.52
C THR A 166 25.62 11.21 12.86
N GLU A 167 25.57 9.91 13.20
CA GLU A 167 26.46 9.34 14.22
C GLU A 167 26.44 7.80 14.15
N GLY A 168 27.04 7.25 13.10
CA GLY A 168 27.11 5.79 12.90
C GLY A 168 28.29 5.27 12.08
N ASN A 169 29.26 6.13 11.73
CA ASN A 169 30.49 5.67 11.08
C ASN A 169 31.70 6.45 11.58
N SER A 170 32.21 6.09 12.76
CA SER A 170 33.47 6.60 13.29
C SER A 170 34.37 5.51 13.88
N LEU A 171 34.18 4.24 13.50
CA LEU A 171 34.97 3.12 14.03
C LEU A 171 35.73 2.31 12.95
N GLU A 172 36.06 2.92 11.81
CA GLU A 172 37.02 2.35 10.85
C GLU A 172 38.22 3.28 10.59
N THR A 173 38.80 3.84 11.67
CA THR A 173 40.16 4.41 11.61
C THR A 173 40.92 4.15 12.92
N GLN A 174 41.39 2.92 13.07
CA GLN A 174 42.53 2.45 13.87
C GLN A 174 42.73 1.00 13.42
N ARG A 175 43.59 0.71 12.44
CA ARG A 175 45.06 0.66 12.55
C ARG A 175 45.55 -0.09 13.78
#